data_AF-A0A8H4V082-F1
#
_entry.id   AF-A0A8H4V082-F1
#
_cell.length_a   1.000
_cell.length_b   1.000
_cell.length_c   1.000
_cell.angle_alpha   90.00
_cell.angle_beta   90.00
_cell.angle_gamma   90.00
#
_symmetry.space_group_name_H-M   'P 1'
#
loop_
_entity.id
_entity.type
_entity.pdbx_description
1 polymer ?
#
loop_
_entity_poly.entity_id
_entity_poly.type
_entity_poly.pdbx_seq_one_letter_code
_entity_poly.pdbx_strand_id
1 'polypeptide(L)'
;MGDYSPDYLLLWTTYGWLSKAQGKFVPIEYSAEDDDAIRKFIRERVHTTWHSLGTCAMKPREEGGVVDHDLNVHGVEGLKIIDLSICPLNVSANTYATALAVGEKAATIIAKDLNIPYSMRSNPGVPVETFQATDLNARL
;
A
#
# COMPACT_ATOMS: atom_id res chain seq x y z
N MET A 1 7.75 24.95 -39.66
CA MET A 1 6.55 24.17 -39.30
C MET A 1 6.79 22.76 -39.79
N GLY A 2 6.94 21.79 -38.88
CA GLY A 2 7.24 20.42 -39.25
C GLY A 2 7.10 19.50 -38.03
N ASP A 3 5.92 18.88 -37.97
CA ASP A 3 5.62 17.58 -37.35
C ASP A 3 5.85 17.41 -35.84
N TYR A 4 4.77 17.60 -35.08
CA TYR A 4 4.58 17.11 -33.72
C TYR A 4 3.80 15.78 -33.83
N SER A 5 4.47 14.64 -33.70
CA SER A 5 3.83 13.31 -33.65
C SER A 5 3.25 13.05 -32.23
N PRO A 6 1.99 12.60 -32.09
CA PRO A 6 1.26 12.55 -30.82
C PRO A 6 1.28 11.18 -30.13
N ASP A 7 2.43 10.50 -30.06
CA ASP A 7 2.47 9.07 -29.67
C ASP A 7 2.88 8.79 -28.20
N TYR A 8 2.73 9.76 -27.30
CA TYR A 8 2.90 9.52 -25.86
C TYR A 8 1.56 9.31 -25.15
N LEU A 9 0.90 8.18 -25.42
CA LEU A 9 -0.19 7.67 -24.59
C LEU A 9 0.40 6.74 -23.51
N LEU A 10 0.63 7.32 -22.33
CA LEU A 10 0.95 6.59 -21.08
C LEU A 10 -0.30 5.84 -20.62
N LEU A 11 -0.35 4.53 -20.88
CA LEU A 11 -1.34 3.61 -20.30
C LEU A 11 -0.64 2.62 -19.37
N TRP A 12 -0.92 2.77 -18.08
CA TRP A 12 -0.53 1.85 -17.00
C TRP A 12 -1.47 0.64 -17.00
N THR A 13 -1.16 -0.39 -17.79
CA THR A 13 -1.71 -1.73 -17.57
C THR A 13 -0.61 -2.77 -17.71
N THR A 14 -0.63 -3.71 -16.78
CA THR A 14 0.21 -4.89 -16.67
C THR A 14 0.41 -5.64 -17.99
N TYR A 15 1.67 -5.99 -18.28
CA TYR A 15 2.16 -6.80 -19.41
C TYR A 15 2.00 -6.22 -20.83
N GLY A 16 3.13 -5.92 -21.48
CA GLY A 16 3.17 -5.78 -22.95
C GLY A 16 3.96 -4.62 -23.54
N TRP A 17 5.12 -4.26 -22.99
CA TRP A 17 6.08 -3.44 -23.75
C TRP A 17 6.95 -4.34 -24.62
N LEU A 18 6.54 -4.62 -25.86
CA LEU A 18 7.45 -5.09 -26.90
C LEU A 18 6.84 -4.88 -28.29
N SER A 19 7.25 -3.81 -28.94
CA SER A 19 7.12 -3.57 -30.38
C SER A 19 8.29 -2.64 -30.73
N LYS A 20 9.15 -2.90 -31.72
CA LYS A 20 9.07 -3.72 -32.93
C LYS A 20 10.48 -3.85 -33.53
N ALA A 21 10.83 -5.03 -34.04
CA ALA A 21 11.58 -5.13 -35.30
C ALA A 21 11.44 -6.52 -35.94
N GLN A 22 11.77 -7.62 -35.24
CA GLN A 22 11.84 -8.95 -35.89
C GLN A 22 11.62 -10.13 -34.92
N GLY A 23 10.50 -10.14 -34.18
CA GLY A 23 9.89 -11.41 -33.69
C GLY A 23 10.76 -12.39 -32.89
N LYS A 24 11.82 -11.94 -32.19
CA LYS A 24 12.56 -12.77 -31.23
C LYS A 24 12.89 -11.97 -29.99
N PHE A 25 12.49 -12.50 -28.84
CA PHE A 25 13.03 -12.11 -27.55
C PHE A 25 14.50 -12.55 -27.53
N VAL A 26 15.42 -11.61 -27.62
CA VAL A 26 16.83 -11.86 -27.31
C VAL A 26 17.00 -11.50 -25.84
N PRO A 27 17.25 -12.47 -24.95
CA PRO A 27 17.57 -12.18 -23.57
C PRO A 27 18.77 -11.24 -23.53
N ILE A 28 18.69 -10.18 -22.74
CA ILE A 28 19.85 -9.34 -22.45
C ILE A 28 20.71 -10.15 -21.47
N GLU A 29 21.95 -10.46 -21.86
CA GLU A 29 22.94 -11.05 -20.96
C GLU A 29 23.62 -9.92 -20.17
N TYR A 30 23.54 -10.00 -18.83
CA TYR A 30 24.20 -9.07 -17.93
C TYR A 30 25.53 -9.66 -17.48
N SER A 31 26.61 -8.89 -17.61
CA SER A 31 27.93 -9.23 -17.08
C SER A 31 28.06 -8.87 -15.59
N ALA A 32 29.12 -9.33 -14.93
CA ALA A 32 29.42 -8.93 -13.55
C ALA A 32 29.70 -7.41 -13.46
N GLU A 33 30.30 -6.84 -14.51
CA GLU A 33 30.54 -5.41 -14.65
C GLU A 33 29.22 -4.62 -14.74
N ASP A 34 28.22 -5.15 -15.43
CA ASP A 34 26.88 -4.54 -15.50
C ASP A 34 26.17 -4.56 -14.15
N ASP A 35 26.24 -5.66 -13.41
CA ASP A 35 25.68 -5.76 -12.06
C ASP A 35 26.31 -4.73 -11.10
N ASP A 36 27.62 -4.53 -11.20
CA ASP A 36 28.34 -3.53 -10.41
C ASP A 36 27.93 -2.10 -10.81
N ALA A 37 27.78 -1.83 -12.10
CA ALA A 37 27.29 -0.55 -12.60
C ALA A 37 25.85 -0.26 -12.14
N ILE A 38 24.95 -1.26 -12.20
CA ILE A 38 23.57 -1.17 -11.71
C ILE A 38 23.57 -0.91 -10.20
N ARG A 39 24.37 -1.64 -9.43
CA ARG A 39 24.46 -1.46 -7.97
C ARG A 39 24.94 -0.05 -7.61
N LYS A 40 25.94 0.48 -8.33
CA LYS A 40 26.43 1.85 -8.14
C LYS A 40 25.32 2.86 -8.45
N PHE A 41 24.63 2.70 -9.58
CA PHE A 41 23.53 3.57 -9.97
C PHE A 41 22.41 3.58 -8.93
N ILE A 42 21.98 2.42 -8.42
CA ILE A 42 20.96 2.32 -7.37
C ILE A 42 21.40 3.09 -6.13
N ARG A 43 22.65 2.92 -5.67
CA ARG A 43 23.15 3.64 -4.48
C ARG A 43 23.15 5.16 -4.67
N GLU A 44 23.43 5.65 -5.87
CA GLU A 44 23.50 7.08 -6.18
C GLU A 44 22.13 7.73 -6.43
N ARG A 45 21.11 6.94 -6.80
CA ARG A 45 19.83 7.45 -7.33
C ARG A 45 18.59 6.92 -6.61
N VAL A 46 18.73 6.06 -5.62
CA VAL A 46 17.59 5.56 -4.84
C VAL A 46 16.95 6.72 -4.08
N HIS A 47 15.63 6.82 -4.19
CA HIS A 47 14.81 7.83 -3.52
C HIS A 47 13.55 7.19 -2.95
N THR A 48 12.87 7.95 -2.09
CA THR A 48 11.56 7.56 -1.57
C THR A 48 10.53 7.54 -2.69
N THR A 49 9.54 6.67 -2.55
CA THR A 49 8.28 6.70 -3.30
C THR A 49 7.15 7.33 -2.48
N TRP A 50 7.48 8.01 -1.38
CA TRP A 50 6.56 8.67 -0.44
C TRP A 50 5.58 7.71 0.27
N HIS A 51 5.92 6.42 0.32
CA HIS A 51 5.16 5.37 1.00
C HIS A 51 5.68 5.09 2.42
N SER A 52 5.94 6.15 3.19
CA SER A 52 6.42 6.02 4.57
C SER A 52 5.34 5.43 5.49
N LEU A 53 5.70 4.39 6.27
CA LEU A 53 4.78 3.67 7.15
C LEU A 53 5.53 2.95 8.29
N GLY A 54 4.80 2.54 9.33
CA GLY A 54 5.30 1.61 10.37
C GLY A 54 6.07 2.19 11.55
N THR A 55 6.13 3.51 11.73
CA THR A 55 6.83 4.14 12.87
C THR A 55 6.13 3.96 14.21
N CYS A 56 4.82 3.67 14.22
CA CYS A 56 4.00 3.42 15.41
C CYS A 56 3.29 2.06 15.29
N ALA A 57 4.03 1.01 14.95
CA ALA A 57 3.49 -0.29 14.55
C ALA A 57 2.43 -0.86 15.51
N MET A 58 1.34 -1.35 14.93
CA MET A 58 0.28 -2.11 15.62
C MET A 58 0.76 -3.55 15.87
N LYS A 59 1.33 -3.79 17.06
CA LYS A 59 1.92 -5.07 17.48
C LYS A 59 1.85 -5.21 19.01
N PRO A 60 2.08 -6.42 19.55
CA PRO A 60 2.32 -6.58 20.98
C PRO A 60 3.45 -5.67 21.47
N ARG A 61 3.33 -5.14 22.68
CA ARG A 61 4.29 -4.19 23.24
C ARG A 61 5.67 -4.82 23.42
N GLU A 62 5.70 -6.10 23.79
CA GLU A 62 6.88 -6.94 23.92
C GLU A 62 7.63 -7.16 22.60
N GLU A 63 6.95 -7.00 21.46
CA GLU A 63 7.55 -7.06 20.11
C GLU A 63 7.93 -5.66 19.56
N GLY A 64 7.87 -4.62 20.40
CA GLY A 64 8.16 -3.25 20.00
C GLY A 64 6.97 -2.51 19.39
N GLY A 65 5.74 -2.99 19.58
CA GLY A 65 4.53 -2.30 19.15
C GLY A 65 4.26 -1.01 19.92
N VAL A 66 3.62 -0.04 19.26
CA VAL A 66 3.23 1.27 19.83
C VAL A 66 1.73 1.33 20.12
N VAL A 67 0.91 0.68 19.29
CA VAL A 67 -0.55 0.61 19.47
C VAL A 67 -1.06 -0.83 19.54
N ASP A 68 -2.20 -1.01 20.21
CA ASP A 68 -2.94 -2.28 20.22
C ASP A 68 -3.84 -2.45 18.98
N HIS A 69 -4.56 -3.58 18.92
CA HIS A 69 -5.48 -3.90 17.82
C HIS A 69 -6.69 -2.97 17.67
N ASP A 70 -7.01 -2.20 18.71
CA ASP A 70 -8.05 -1.16 18.73
C ASP A 70 -7.43 0.25 18.56
N LEU A 71 -6.16 0.31 18.13
CA LEU A 71 -5.38 1.51 17.84
C LEU A 71 -5.04 2.38 19.05
N ASN A 72 -5.23 1.87 20.27
CA ASN A 72 -4.87 2.59 21.49
C ASN A 72 -3.36 2.61 21.68
N VAL A 73 -2.82 3.76 22.08
CA VAL A 73 -1.40 3.86 22.44
C VAL A 73 -1.15 3.13 23.76
N HIS A 74 -0.17 2.22 23.77
CA HIS A 74 0.14 1.42 24.95
C HIS A 74 0.50 2.30 26.16
N GLY A 75 -0.25 2.15 27.25
CA GLY A 75 -0.02 2.88 28.50
C GLY A 75 -0.53 4.32 28.53
N VAL A 76 -1.35 4.72 27.54
CA VAL A 76 -2.01 6.04 27.51
C VAL A 76 -3.50 5.84 27.32
N GLU A 77 -4.31 6.52 28.14
CA GLU A 77 -5.76 6.48 28.04
C GLU A 77 -6.28 7.56 27.08
N GLY A 78 -7.31 7.23 26.29
CA GLY A 78 -7.99 8.19 25.42
C GLY A 78 -7.19 8.69 24.22
N LEU A 79 -6.07 8.03 23.87
CA LEU A 79 -5.22 8.38 22.72
C LEU A 79 -5.13 7.22 21.73
N LYS A 80 -5.42 7.51 20.46
CA LYS A 80 -5.27 6.58 19.33
C LYS A 80 -4.42 7.20 18.23
N ILE A 81 -3.69 6.37 17.47
CA ILE A 81 -2.93 6.79 16.27
C ILE A 81 -3.60 6.18 15.04
N ILE A 82 -3.89 7.02 14.04
CA ILE A 82 -4.69 6.64 12.87
C ILE A 82 -4.07 7.25 11.61
N ASP A 83 -3.02 6.60 11.11
CA ASP A 83 -2.40 6.86 9.81
C ASP A 83 -1.50 5.68 9.41
N LEU A 84 -0.67 5.81 8.38
CA LEU A 84 0.21 4.73 7.93
C LEU A 84 1.29 4.32 8.96
N SER A 85 1.54 5.11 10.00
CA SER A 85 2.51 4.76 11.05
C SER A 85 2.13 3.46 11.76
N ILE A 86 0.85 3.08 11.81
CA ILE A 86 0.41 1.86 12.49
C ILE A 86 0.68 0.57 11.72
N CYS A 87 1.01 0.65 10.42
CA CYS A 87 1.19 -0.54 9.59
C CYS A 87 2.33 -1.42 10.13
N PRO A 88 2.07 -2.67 10.59
CA PRO A 88 3.10 -3.51 11.19
C PRO A 88 4.12 -4.07 10.19
N LEU A 89 3.78 -4.04 8.91
CA LEU A 89 4.56 -4.52 7.76
C LEU A 89 4.22 -3.69 6.51
N ASN A 90 5.07 -3.80 5.49
CA ASN A 90 4.91 -3.07 4.24
C ASN A 90 3.73 -3.60 3.40
N VAL A 91 3.15 -2.74 2.56
CA VAL A 91 2.09 -3.06 1.61
C VAL A 91 2.64 -2.86 0.20
N SER A 92 2.49 -3.87 -0.66
CA SER A 92 3.00 -3.83 -2.03
C SER A 92 2.08 -3.06 -2.99
N ALA A 93 1.74 -1.81 -2.64
CA ALA A 93 0.89 -0.93 -3.43
C ALA A 93 1.17 0.56 -3.11
N ASN A 94 0.64 1.46 -3.93
CA ASN A 94 0.63 2.88 -3.57
C ASN A 94 -0.24 3.09 -2.31
N THR A 95 0.33 3.75 -1.30
CA THR A 95 -0.22 3.70 0.07
C THR A 95 -1.44 4.59 0.30
N TYR A 96 -1.91 5.33 -0.71
CA TYR A 96 -3.12 6.15 -0.58
C TYR A 96 -4.35 5.30 -0.23
N ALA A 97 -4.56 4.18 -0.93
CA ALA A 97 -5.66 3.27 -0.63
C ALA A 97 -5.54 2.66 0.77
N THR A 98 -4.31 2.35 1.21
CA THR A 98 -4.03 1.85 2.56
C THR A 98 -4.36 2.90 3.62
N ALA A 99 -4.00 4.17 3.40
CA ALA A 99 -4.29 5.25 4.33
C ALA A 99 -5.81 5.47 4.50
N LEU A 100 -6.57 5.42 3.39
CA LEU A 100 -8.02 5.48 3.42
C LEU A 100 -8.62 4.28 4.19
N ALA A 101 -8.14 3.06 3.91
CA ALA A 101 -8.62 1.86 4.59
C ALA A 101 -8.35 1.89 6.11
N VAL A 102 -7.19 2.38 6.53
CA VAL A 102 -6.87 2.61 7.95
C VAL A 102 -7.85 3.62 8.57
N GLY A 103 -8.11 4.74 7.88
CA GLY A 103 -9.06 5.75 8.35
C GLY A 103 -10.48 5.22 8.50
N GLU A 104 -11.00 4.50 7.51
CA GLU A 104 -12.34 3.89 7.55
C GLU A 104 -12.47 2.86 8.67
N LYS A 105 -11.45 2.01 8.85
CA LYS A 105 -11.44 1.03 9.93
C LYS A 105 -11.42 1.71 11.30
N ALA A 106 -10.61 2.75 11.45
CA ALA A 106 -10.52 3.50 12.68
C ALA A 106 -11.81 4.26 13.01
N ALA A 107 -12.51 4.80 12.01
CA ALA A 107 -13.82 5.42 12.19
C ALA A 107 -14.82 4.42 12.80
N THR A 108 -14.81 3.17 12.32
CA THR A 108 -15.63 2.10 12.91
C THR A 108 -15.26 1.82 14.37
N ILE A 109 -13.97 1.76 14.70
CA ILE A 109 -13.48 1.53 16.07
C ILE A 109 -13.90 2.67 16.99
N ILE A 110 -13.65 3.92 16.60
CA ILE A 110 -14.01 5.10 17.40
C ILE A 110 -15.53 5.19 17.59
N ALA A 111 -16.31 4.92 16.55
CA ALA A 111 -17.76 4.95 16.66
C ALA A 111 -18.27 3.90 17.66
N LYS A 112 -17.69 2.69 17.64
CA LYS A 112 -17.98 1.65 18.62
C LYS A 112 -17.61 2.09 20.04
N ASP A 113 -16.41 2.64 20.24
CA ASP A 113 -15.92 3.08 21.55
C ASP A 113 -16.78 4.20 22.14
N LEU A 114 -17.26 5.11 21.30
CA LEU A 114 -18.13 6.23 21.69
C LEU A 114 -19.62 5.89 21.67
N ASN A 115 -19.98 4.65 21.36
CA ASN A 115 -21.37 4.20 21.18
C ASN A 115 -22.16 5.08 20.18
N ILE A 116 -21.50 5.54 19.13
CA ILE A 116 -22.09 6.28 18.02
C ILE A 116 -22.55 5.26 16.97
N PRO A 117 -23.83 5.30 16.55
CA PRO A 117 -24.28 4.45 15.46
C PRO A 117 -23.54 4.82 14.16
N TYR A 118 -22.73 3.90 13.66
CA TYR A 118 -21.99 4.05 12.42
C TYR A 118 -22.34 2.90 11.47
N SER A 119 -22.89 3.25 10.31
CA SER A 119 -23.02 2.33 9.19
C SER A 119 -22.17 2.84 8.04
N MET A 120 -21.39 1.95 7.45
CA MET A 120 -20.82 2.18 6.12
C MET A 120 -22.01 2.46 5.21
N ARG A 121 -22.12 3.68 4.67
CA ARG A 121 -23.18 3.97 3.70
C ARG A 121 -22.96 3.06 2.51
N SER A 122 -23.82 2.05 2.32
CA SER A 122 -23.96 1.44 1.01
C SER A 122 -24.31 2.53 0.04
N ASN A 123 -23.67 2.52 -1.11
CA ASN A 123 -24.22 3.20 -2.27
C ASN A 123 -25.66 2.67 -2.45
N PRO A 124 -26.70 3.52 -2.60
CA PRO A 124 -28.08 3.04 -2.74
C PRO A 124 -28.17 2.01 -3.88
N GLY A 125 -28.53 0.77 -3.55
CA GLY A 125 -28.61 -0.34 -4.52
C GLY A 125 -27.38 -1.25 -4.62
N VAL A 126 -26.31 -0.99 -3.88
CA VAL A 126 -25.15 -1.90 -3.77
C VAL A 126 -25.21 -2.57 -2.39
N PRO A 127 -25.40 -3.91 -2.30
CA PRO A 127 -25.34 -4.61 -1.03
C PRO A 127 -23.97 -4.41 -0.37
N VAL A 128 -23.96 -3.98 0.90
CA VAL A 128 -22.72 -4.05 1.70
C VAL A 128 -22.59 -5.48 2.17
N GLU A 129 -21.77 -6.28 1.48
CA GLU A 129 -21.23 -7.47 2.14
C GLU A 129 -20.34 -6.96 3.27
N THR A 130 -20.79 -7.16 4.50
CA THR A 130 -19.94 -6.96 5.68
C THR A 130 -18.84 -8.01 5.58
N PHE A 131 -17.66 -7.61 5.12
CA PHE A 131 -16.48 -8.48 5.12
C PHE A 131 -16.22 -8.87 6.58
N GLN A 132 -16.66 -10.05 6.98
CA GLN A 132 -16.41 -10.54 8.33
C GLN A 132 -14.97 -11.03 8.35
N ALA A 133 -14.26 -10.79 9.45
CA ALA A 133 -12.87 -11.24 9.61
C ALA A 133 -12.71 -12.77 9.47
N THR A 134 -13.82 -13.53 9.45
CA THR A 134 -13.89 -14.97 9.16
C THR A 134 -13.61 -15.33 7.70
N ASP A 135 -13.69 -14.39 6.75
CA ASP A 135 -13.56 -14.66 5.32
C ASP A 135 -12.10 -14.82 4.84
N LEU A 136 -11.12 -14.60 5.73
CA LEU A 136 -9.69 -14.77 5.44
C LEU A 136 -9.16 -16.20 5.63
N ASN A 137 -9.94 -17.13 6.18
CA ASN A 137 -9.48 -18.48 6.51
C ASN A 137 -9.74 -19.57 5.43
N ALA A 138 -10.07 -19.20 4.19
CA ALA A 138 -10.43 -20.19 3.16
C ALA A 138 -9.48 -20.29 1.95
N ARG A 139 -8.31 -19.64 1.94
CA ARG A 139 -7.35 -19.75 0.82
C ARG A 139 -5.86 -19.77 1.22
N LEU A 140 -5.52 -20.70 2.11
CA LEU A 140 -4.20 -21.34 2.16
C LEU A 140 -4.37 -22.85 2.01
#